data_AF-A0A6S7IXW5-F1
#
_entry.id   AF-A0A6S7IXW5-F1
#
_cell.length_a   1.000
_cell.length_b   1.000
_cell.length_c   1.000
_cell.angle_alpha   90.00
_cell.angle_beta   90.00
_cell.angle_gamma   90.00
#
_symmetry.space_group_name_H-M   'P 1'
#
loop_
_entity.id
_entity.type
_entity.pdbx_description
1 polymer ?
#
loop_
_entity_poly.entity_id
_entity_poly.type
_entity_poly.pdbx_seq_one_letter_code
_entity_poly.pdbx_strand_id
1 'polypeptide(L)'
;MSILLFENYLIPVLQRLTYFIFKTITGSETTQSLMWMWMVPALSSIFRAFWVIPLFWLTKPLNSLWYQEIADLAYRRRSGKPTVLLSSSGSFAQNVSLTIADIFFSLLIQGFFLLQATLVSIVPIVGPILSLLHMTLLHSLYCFEYTWVNKGWRVDKRLAFIETNWPYFVGFGLPLALLTNGSNSLVVSGCIFAILFPLFIVSANEAQPIETQSVPVRIFSVSVWLTNKVLRRSWTRTNLQSKNK
;
A
#
# COMPACT_ATOMS: atom_id res chain seq x y z
N MET A 1 22.91 2.55 -10.00
CA MET A 1 24.01 2.45 -10.99
C MET A 1 23.64 1.63 -12.22
N SER A 2 23.01 0.45 -12.09
CA SER A 2 22.59 -0.38 -13.24
C SER A 2 21.68 0.34 -14.25
N ILE A 3 20.68 1.10 -13.79
CA ILE A 3 19.77 1.87 -14.66
C ILE A 3 20.53 2.97 -15.42
N LEU A 4 21.43 3.69 -14.75
CA LEU A 4 22.23 4.75 -15.40
C LEU A 4 23.20 4.16 -16.43
N LEU A 5 23.83 3.02 -16.12
CA LEU A 5 24.69 2.31 -17.08
C LEU A 5 23.91 1.83 -18.31
N PHE A 6 22.68 1.35 -18.10
CA PHE A 6 21.81 0.90 -19.17
C PHE A 6 21.40 2.04 -20.13
N GLU A 7 20.93 3.15 -19.57
CA GLU A 7 20.44 4.29 -20.34
C GLU A 7 21.58 5.07 -21.02
N ASN A 8 22.70 5.29 -20.32
CA ASN A 8 23.77 6.16 -20.80
C ASN A 8 24.83 5.42 -21.64
N TYR A 9 24.97 4.10 -21.48
CA TYR A 9 25.99 3.32 -22.19
C TYR A 9 25.41 2.20 -23.03
N LEU A 10 24.53 1.35 -22.47
CA LEU A 10 24.07 0.16 -23.17
C LEU A 10 23.14 0.48 -24.36
N ILE A 11 22.16 1.37 -24.15
CA ILE A 11 21.22 1.84 -25.20
C ILE A 11 21.98 2.50 -26.37
N PRO A 12 22.88 3.49 -26.15
CA PRO A 12 23.66 4.09 -27.23
C PRO A 12 24.57 3.11 -27.97
N VAL A 13 25.14 2.11 -27.28
CA VAL A 13 25.99 1.09 -27.91
C VAL A 13 25.16 0.16 -28.79
N LEU A 14 24.02 -0.33 -28.31
CA LEU A 14 23.10 -1.13 -29.13
C LEU A 14 22.57 -0.34 -30.35
N GLN A 15 22.30 0.95 -30.18
CA GLN A 15 21.85 1.80 -31.27
C GLN A 15 22.91 1.94 -32.37
N ARG A 16 24.18 2.13 -31.99
CA ARG A 16 25.31 2.17 -32.96
C ARG A 16 25.53 0.82 -33.64
N LEU A 17 25.47 -0.28 -32.89
CA LEU A 17 25.67 -1.62 -33.45
C LEU A 17 24.58 -1.98 -34.47
N THR A 18 23.32 -1.73 -34.11
CA THR A 18 22.19 -2.00 -35.03
C THR A 18 22.19 -1.08 -36.24
N TYR A 19 22.60 0.18 -36.09
CA TYR A 19 22.80 1.09 -37.22
C TYR A 19 23.87 0.55 -38.19
N PHE A 20 25.00 0.08 -37.66
CA PHE A 20 26.06 -0.52 -38.48
C PHE A 20 25.57 -1.77 -39.24
N ILE A 21 24.85 -2.66 -38.55
CA ILE A 21 24.30 -3.90 -39.14
C ILE A 21 23.27 -3.59 -40.23
N PHE A 22 22.28 -2.73 -39.96
CA PHE A 22 21.24 -2.39 -40.93
C PHE A 22 21.80 -1.64 -42.15
N LYS A 23 22.79 -0.76 -41.94
CA LYS A 23 23.50 -0.10 -43.03
C LYS A 23 24.23 -1.09 -43.93
N THR A 24 24.84 -2.12 -43.34
CA THR A 24 25.63 -3.12 -44.06
C THR A 24 24.76 -4.14 -44.80
N ILE A 25 23.65 -4.58 -44.19
CA ILE A 25 22.82 -5.66 -44.73
C ILE A 25 21.72 -5.14 -45.66
N THR A 26 21.05 -4.06 -45.28
CA THR A 26 19.81 -3.60 -45.92
C THR A 26 20.00 -2.29 -46.69
N GLY A 27 21.09 -1.55 -46.44
CA GLY A 27 21.37 -0.25 -47.05
C GLY A 27 20.38 0.87 -46.69
N SER A 28 19.41 0.59 -45.81
CA SER A 28 18.33 1.51 -45.44
C SER A 28 18.52 2.03 -44.01
N GLU A 29 18.88 3.31 -43.90
CA GLU A 29 19.03 4.01 -42.61
C GLU A 29 17.66 4.36 -42.00
N THR A 30 16.63 4.54 -42.83
CA THR A 30 15.26 4.90 -42.40
C THR A 30 14.56 3.77 -41.65
N THR A 31 14.73 2.52 -42.08
CA THR A 31 14.11 1.35 -41.42
C THR A 31 14.62 1.17 -39.98
N GLN A 32 15.91 1.43 -39.74
CA GLN A 32 16.49 1.35 -38.39
C GLN A 32 15.91 2.42 -37.46
N SER A 33 15.79 3.66 -37.93
CA SER A 33 15.25 4.77 -37.12
C SER A 33 13.80 4.52 -36.66
N LEU A 34 12.95 3.97 -37.55
CA LEU A 34 11.56 3.63 -37.26
C LEU A 34 11.45 2.52 -36.20
N MET A 35 12.31 1.51 -36.26
CA MET A 35 12.34 0.44 -35.25
C MET A 35 12.78 0.96 -33.87
N TRP A 36 13.80 1.82 -33.85
CA TRP A 36 14.36 2.35 -32.61
C TRP A 36 13.43 3.33 -31.87
N MET A 37 12.55 4.03 -32.59
CA MET A 37 11.55 4.94 -32.00
C MET A 37 10.68 4.26 -30.93
N TRP A 38 10.30 2.99 -31.15
CA TRP A 38 9.48 2.22 -30.20
C TRP A 38 10.32 1.31 -29.31
N MET A 39 11.44 0.80 -29.82
CA MET A 39 12.28 -0.15 -29.09
C MET A 39 12.99 0.49 -27.90
N VAL A 40 13.49 1.72 -28.02
CA VAL A 40 14.15 2.44 -26.91
C VAL A 40 13.21 2.62 -25.72
N PRO A 41 12.02 3.26 -25.86
CA PRO A 41 11.14 3.44 -24.71
C PRO A 41 10.64 2.11 -24.15
N ALA A 42 10.38 1.10 -24.99
CA ALA A 42 9.98 -0.23 -24.51
C ALA A 42 11.09 -0.90 -23.68
N LEU A 43 12.31 -0.91 -24.19
CA LEU A 43 13.44 -1.56 -23.56
C LEU A 43 13.85 -0.86 -22.25
N SER A 44 13.90 0.47 -22.26
CA SER A 44 14.13 1.28 -21.04
C SER A 44 13.02 1.06 -20.00
N SER A 45 11.76 0.99 -20.43
CA SER A 45 10.63 0.75 -19.51
C SER A 45 10.68 -0.64 -18.88
N ILE A 46 10.94 -1.68 -19.68
CA ILE A 46 11.06 -3.06 -19.18
C ILE A 46 12.23 -3.19 -18.21
N PHE A 47 13.39 -2.62 -18.54
CA PHE A 47 14.57 -2.68 -17.68
C PHE A 47 14.36 -1.92 -16.36
N ARG A 48 13.75 -0.72 -16.41
CA ARG A 48 13.37 0.03 -15.21
C ARG A 48 12.36 -0.73 -14.37
N ALA A 49 11.32 -1.30 -14.98
CA ALA A 49 10.33 -2.10 -14.28
C ALA A 49 10.96 -3.33 -13.61
N PHE A 50 11.82 -4.05 -14.33
CA PHE A 50 12.50 -5.24 -13.83
C PHE A 50 13.40 -4.96 -12.62
N TRP A 51 14.01 -3.77 -12.54
CA TRP A 51 14.83 -3.40 -11.37
C TRP A 51 14.04 -2.75 -10.24
N VAL A 52 13.16 -1.80 -10.57
CA VAL A 52 12.46 -0.99 -9.58
C VAL A 52 11.35 -1.78 -8.88
N ILE A 53 10.61 -2.63 -9.62
CA ILE A 53 9.47 -3.37 -9.06
C ILE A 53 9.95 -4.37 -7.97
N PRO A 54 10.95 -5.25 -8.20
CA PRO A 54 11.40 -6.16 -7.17
C PRO A 54 11.99 -5.45 -5.95
N LEU A 55 12.78 -4.38 -6.16
CA LEU A 55 13.31 -3.58 -5.07
C LEU A 55 12.18 -2.97 -4.23
N PHE A 56 11.17 -2.38 -4.90
CA PHE A 56 10.01 -1.81 -4.22
C PHE A 56 9.24 -2.87 -3.40
N TRP A 57 9.01 -4.06 -3.96
CA TRP A 57 8.34 -5.15 -3.26
C TRP A 57 9.14 -5.73 -2.10
N LEU A 58 10.47 -5.80 -2.21
CA LEU A 58 11.34 -6.24 -1.11
C LEU A 58 11.42 -5.21 0.02
N THR A 59 11.41 -3.92 -0.32
CA THR A 59 11.45 -2.84 0.67
C THR A 59 10.17 -2.75 1.49
N LYS A 60 9.00 -3.10 0.94
CA LYS A 60 7.72 -2.98 1.66
C LYS A 60 7.62 -3.81 2.95
N PRO A 61 7.91 -5.13 2.95
CA PRO A 61 7.91 -5.92 4.17
C PRO A 61 8.96 -5.46 5.19
N LEU A 62 10.17 -5.11 4.74
CA LEU A 62 11.24 -4.59 5.60
C LEU A 62 10.81 -3.31 6.30
N ASN A 63 10.23 -2.38 5.54
CA ASN A 63 9.65 -1.15 6.07
C ASN A 63 8.55 -1.47 7.08
N SER A 64 7.65 -2.41 6.78
CA SER A 64 6.58 -2.78 7.70
C SER A 64 7.10 -3.35 9.03
N LEU A 65 8.15 -4.16 9.01
CA LEU A 65 8.78 -4.68 10.23
C LEU A 65 9.42 -3.55 11.04
N TRP A 66 10.16 -2.67 10.38
CA TRP A 66 10.76 -1.51 11.04
C TRP A 66 9.72 -0.54 11.62
N TYR A 67 8.62 -0.32 10.90
CA TYR A 67 7.48 0.48 11.38
C TYR A 67 6.80 -0.15 12.60
N GLN A 68 6.72 -1.48 12.67
CA GLN A 68 6.23 -2.19 13.85
C GLN A 68 7.15 -1.97 15.06
N GLU A 69 8.47 -2.05 14.87
CA GLU A 69 9.43 -1.77 15.96
C GLU A 69 9.28 -0.33 16.50
N ILE A 70 9.15 0.65 15.61
CA ILE A 70 8.93 2.05 15.99
C ILE A 70 7.63 2.20 16.79
N ALA A 71 6.55 1.56 16.32
CA ALA A 71 5.27 1.58 17.01
C ALA A 71 5.33 0.92 18.39
N ASP A 72 6.05 -0.20 18.50
CA ASP A 72 6.22 -0.93 19.76
C ASP A 72 7.02 -0.12 20.78
N LEU A 73 8.09 0.55 20.33
CA LEU A 73 8.90 1.43 21.17
C LEU A 73 8.07 2.65 21.65
N ALA A 74 7.34 3.30 20.74
CA ALA A 74 6.46 4.41 21.08
C ALA A 74 5.36 3.99 22.06
N TYR A 75 4.73 2.83 21.81
CA TYR A 75 3.71 2.27 22.68
C TYR A 75 4.24 1.94 24.07
N ARG A 76 5.43 1.31 24.16
CA ARG A 76 6.08 0.99 25.43
C ARG A 76 6.36 2.21 26.29
N ARG A 77 6.82 3.29 25.66
CA ARG A 77 7.08 4.56 26.34
C ARG A 77 5.80 5.18 26.90
N ARG A 78 4.69 5.08 26.17
CA ARG A 78 3.42 5.73 26.53
C ARG A 78 2.51 4.90 27.44
N SER A 79 2.32 3.63 27.12
CA SER A 79 1.27 2.76 27.67
C SER A 79 1.80 1.48 28.34
N GLY A 80 3.13 1.26 28.37
CA GLY A 80 3.72 0.06 28.95
C GLY A 80 3.70 -1.16 28.02
N LYS A 81 3.51 -2.37 28.55
CA LYS A 81 3.64 -3.60 27.73
C LYS A 81 2.46 -3.77 26.76
N PRO A 82 2.69 -4.19 25.50
CA PRO A 82 1.62 -4.47 24.53
C PRO A 82 0.61 -5.49 25.06
N THR A 83 -0.68 -5.19 24.90
CA THR A 83 -1.78 -6.01 25.45
C THR A 83 -1.96 -7.33 24.70
N VAL A 84 -1.60 -7.40 23.41
CA VAL A 84 -1.69 -8.62 22.58
C VAL A 84 -1.01 -9.85 23.22
N LEU A 85 0.05 -9.63 24.00
CA LEU A 85 0.78 -10.72 24.65
C LEU A 85 0.11 -11.24 25.93
N LEU A 86 -0.92 -10.55 26.43
CA LEU A 86 -1.50 -10.78 27.76
C LEU A 86 -2.95 -11.28 27.73
N SER A 87 -3.61 -11.25 26.57
CA SER A 87 -5.06 -11.43 26.47
C SER A 87 -5.46 -12.64 25.62
N SER A 88 -5.44 -13.84 26.19
CA SER A 88 -6.49 -14.87 26.00
C SER A 88 -6.12 -16.23 26.61
N SER A 89 -7.12 -16.91 27.18
CA SER A 89 -7.09 -18.26 27.75
C SER A 89 -7.04 -19.36 26.67
N GLY A 90 -6.08 -19.29 25.74
CA GLY A 90 -5.93 -20.22 24.61
C GLY A 90 -4.47 -20.65 24.40
N SER A 91 -4.25 -21.66 23.54
CA SER A 91 -2.89 -22.06 23.17
C SER A 91 -2.19 -20.95 22.38
N PHE A 92 -0.87 -20.84 22.54
CA PHE A 92 -0.06 -19.85 21.80
C PHE A 92 -0.32 -19.89 20.28
N ALA A 93 -0.41 -21.09 19.71
CA ALA A 93 -0.67 -21.30 18.28
C ALA A 93 -2.02 -20.72 17.83
N GLN A 94 -3.06 -20.83 18.65
CA GLN A 94 -4.38 -20.28 18.34
C GLN A 94 -4.35 -18.74 18.30
N ASN A 95 -3.63 -18.12 19.23
CA ASN A 95 -3.51 -16.66 19.30
C ASN A 95 -2.73 -16.08 18.11
N VAL A 96 -1.66 -16.76 17.72
CA VAL A 96 -0.91 -16.42 16.51
C VAL A 96 -1.79 -16.54 15.27
N SER A 97 -2.56 -17.62 15.14
CA SER A 97 -3.49 -17.82 14.02
C SER A 97 -4.55 -16.72 13.92
N LEU A 98 -5.16 -16.32 15.05
CA LEU A 98 -6.14 -15.23 15.09
C LEU A 98 -5.54 -13.89 14.69
N THR A 99 -4.32 -13.60 15.16
CA THR A 99 -3.60 -12.36 14.82
C THR A 99 -3.27 -12.31 13.34
N ILE A 100 -2.75 -13.41 12.80
CA ILE A 100 -2.45 -13.53 11.37
C ILE A 100 -3.72 -13.34 10.54
N ALA A 101 -4.83 -13.97 10.93
CA ALA A 101 -6.11 -13.83 10.23
C ALA A 101 -6.63 -12.39 10.25
N ASP A 102 -6.50 -11.68 11.38
CA ASP A 102 -6.88 -10.26 11.52
C ASP A 102 -6.03 -9.36 10.63
N ILE A 103 -4.71 -9.58 10.57
CA ILE A 103 -3.78 -8.86 9.67
C ILE A 103 -4.16 -9.11 8.20
N PHE A 104 -4.36 -10.37 7.80
CA PHE A 104 -4.78 -10.69 6.43
C PHE A 104 -6.12 -10.06 6.05
N PHE A 105 -7.09 -10.07 6.98
CA PHE A 105 -8.38 -9.45 6.75
C PHE A 105 -8.27 -7.93 6.61
N SER A 106 -7.46 -7.29 7.46
CA SER A 106 -7.20 -5.85 7.36
C SER A 106 -6.52 -5.48 6.04
N LEU A 107 -5.51 -6.23 5.61
CA LEU A 107 -4.83 -6.03 4.32
C LEU A 107 -5.80 -6.10 3.13
N LEU A 108 -6.74 -7.05 3.13
CA LEU A 108 -7.76 -7.15 2.08
C LEU A 108 -8.71 -5.95 2.08
N ILE A 109 -9.19 -5.52 3.25
CA ILE A 109 -10.06 -4.34 3.38
C ILE A 109 -9.33 -3.10 2.89
N GLN A 110 -8.10 -2.88 3.34
CA GLN A 110 -7.27 -1.76 2.93
C GLN A 110 -7.03 -1.75 1.41
N GLY A 111 -6.78 -2.92 0.81
CA GLY A 111 -6.63 -3.06 -0.64
C GLY A 111 -7.91 -2.73 -1.41
N PHE A 112 -9.07 -3.24 -0.97
CA PHE A 112 -10.35 -2.87 -1.58
C PHE A 112 -10.72 -1.41 -1.36
N PHE A 113 -10.33 -0.84 -0.22
CA PHE A 113 -10.60 0.55 0.10
C PHE A 113 -9.74 1.50 -0.75
N LEU A 114 -8.49 1.12 -1.01
CA LEU A 114 -7.66 1.81 -2.00
C LEU A 114 -8.28 1.76 -3.40
N LEU A 115 -8.78 0.59 -3.82
CA LEU A 115 -9.49 0.46 -5.09
C LEU A 115 -10.77 1.33 -5.13
N GLN A 116 -11.53 1.37 -4.03
CA GLN A 116 -12.68 2.25 -3.90
C GLN A 116 -12.27 3.72 -4.05
N ALA A 117 -11.18 4.16 -3.40
CA ALA A 117 -10.67 5.52 -3.50
C ALA A 117 -10.25 5.90 -4.93
N THR A 118 -9.63 4.98 -5.66
CA THR A 118 -9.23 5.21 -7.06
C THR A 118 -10.40 5.17 -8.02
N LEU A 119 -11.44 4.36 -7.77
CA LEU A 119 -12.66 4.39 -8.59
C LEU A 119 -13.45 5.68 -8.38
N VAL A 120 -13.51 6.16 -7.13
CA VAL A 120 -14.19 7.42 -6.80
C VAL A 120 -13.54 8.63 -7.48
N SER A 121 -12.22 8.62 -7.71
CA SER A 121 -11.53 9.73 -8.38
C SER A 121 -11.93 9.92 -9.84
N ILE A 122 -12.53 8.90 -10.48
CA ILE A 122 -13.01 8.96 -11.87
C ILE A 122 -14.26 9.84 -12.01
N VAL A 123 -15.01 10.05 -10.92
CA VAL A 123 -16.22 10.87 -10.94
C VAL A 123 -15.85 12.34 -11.19
N PRO A 124 -16.46 13.02 -12.19
CA PRO A 124 -16.11 14.40 -12.50
C PRO A 124 -16.48 15.35 -11.36
N ILE A 125 -15.71 16.44 -11.22
CA ILE A 125 -15.91 17.56 -10.26
C ILE A 125 -15.70 17.17 -8.79
N VAL A 126 -16.48 16.22 -8.26
CA VAL A 126 -16.47 15.80 -6.84
C VAL A 126 -15.53 14.63 -6.55
N GLY A 127 -15.18 13.83 -7.57
CA GLY A 127 -14.36 12.64 -7.41
C GLY A 127 -12.99 12.88 -6.77
N PRO A 128 -12.20 13.89 -7.19
CA PRO A 128 -10.89 14.15 -6.60
C PRO A 128 -10.94 14.47 -5.10
N ILE A 129 -11.91 15.29 -4.68
CA ILE A 129 -12.09 15.65 -3.26
C ILE A 129 -12.51 14.42 -2.46
N LEU A 130 -13.47 13.65 -2.98
CA LEU A 130 -13.95 12.46 -2.29
C LEU A 130 -12.88 11.36 -2.24
N SER A 131 -12.07 11.21 -3.29
CA SER A 131 -10.92 10.32 -3.32
C SER A 131 -9.85 10.75 -2.32
N LEU A 132 -9.56 12.05 -2.22
CA LEU A 132 -8.66 12.59 -1.20
C LEU A 132 -9.17 12.25 0.21
N LEU A 133 -10.47 12.43 0.49
CA LEU A 133 -11.07 12.03 1.76
C LEU A 133 -10.86 10.54 2.05
N HIS A 134 -11.08 9.65 1.07
CA HIS A 134 -10.80 8.23 1.24
C HIS A 134 -9.30 7.97 1.53
N MET A 135 -8.40 8.63 0.81
CA MET A 135 -6.96 8.51 1.03
C MET A 135 -6.54 9.00 2.43
N THR A 136 -7.13 10.08 2.94
CA THR A 136 -6.87 10.53 4.32
C THR A 136 -7.27 9.49 5.35
N LEU A 137 -8.45 8.87 5.20
CA LEU A 137 -8.94 7.83 6.11
C LEU A 137 -8.09 6.56 6.02
N LEU A 138 -7.65 6.20 4.82
CA LEU A 138 -6.78 5.04 4.59
C LEU A 138 -5.40 5.25 5.22
N HIS A 139 -4.79 6.41 5.05
CA HIS A 139 -3.51 6.73 5.67
C HIS A 139 -3.60 6.78 7.20
N SER A 140 -4.68 7.34 7.74
CA SER A 140 -4.98 7.27 9.17
C SER A 140 -5.09 5.83 9.66
N LEU A 141 -5.85 4.98 8.96
CA LEU A 141 -5.98 3.56 9.29
C LEU A 141 -4.59 2.89 9.31
N TYR A 142 -3.73 3.14 8.31
CA TYR A 142 -2.39 2.59 8.27
C TYR A 142 -1.54 2.98 9.48
N CYS A 143 -1.52 4.26 9.86
CA CYS A 143 -0.69 4.72 10.98
C CYS A 143 -1.22 4.21 12.34
N PHE A 144 -2.52 4.28 12.55
CA PHE A 144 -3.15 3.88 13.81
C PHE A 144 -3.23 2.37 13.99
N GLU A 145 -3.26 1.59 12.91
CA GLU A 145 -3.31 0.13 12.98
C GLU A 145 -2.15 -0.44 13.81
N TYR A 146 -0.94 0.09 13.68
CA TYR A 146 0.20 -0.35 14.50
C TYR A 146 -0.05 -0.17 16.00
N THR A 147 -0.59 0.99 16.40
CA THR A 147 -0.96 1.27 17.79
C THR A 147 -2.12 0.39 18.27
N TRP A 148 -3.12 0.17 17.43
CA TRP A 148 -4.32 -0.60 17.78
C TRP A 148 -4.06 -2.10 17.83
N VAL A 149 -3.17 -2.60 16.99
CA VAL A 149 -2.59 -3.94 17.12
C VAL A 149 -1.95 -4.05 18.49
N ASN A 150 -1.10 -3.11 18.92
CA ASN A 150 -0.51 -3.17 20.26
C ASN A 150 -1.53 -3.14 21.42
N LYS A 151 -2.69 -2.50 21.22
CA LYS A 151 -3.83 -2.52 22.15
C LYS A 151 -4.70 -3.79 22.06
N GLY A 152 -4.42 -4.71 21.14
CA GLY A 152 -5.21 -5.93 20.93
C GLY A 152 -6.58 -5.68 20.28
N TRP A 153 -6.77 -4.56 19.60
CA TRP A 153 -8.03 -4.27 18.91
C TRP A 153 -8.14 -5.11 17.65
N ARG A 154 -9.29 -5.72 17.43
CA ARG A 154 -9.62 -6.41 16.16
C ARG A 154 -9.99 -5.42 15.06
N VAL A 155 -9.86 -5.85 13.82
CA VAL A 155 -10.13 -5.04 12.63
C VAL A 155 -11.52 -4.40 12.62
N ASP A 156 -12.56 -5.11 13.05
CA ASP A 156 -13.93 -4.60 13.13
C ASP A 156 -14.04 -3.38 14.07
N LYS A 157 -13.38 -3.45 15.24
CA LYS A 157 -13.31 -2.34 16.19
C LYS A 157 -12.52 -1.16 15.60
N ARG A 158 -11.41 -1.41 14.92
CA ARG A 158 -10.58 -0.35 14.30
C ARG A 158 -11.38 0.45 13.27
N LEU A 159 -12.12 -0.25 12.40
CA LEU A 159 -12.95 0.39 11.37
C LEU A 159 -14.10 1.18 11.99
N ALA A 160 -14.86 0.57 12.92
CA ALA A 160 -15.97 1.26 13.58
C ALA A 160 -15.52 2.52 14.33
N PHE A 161 -14.32 2.49 14.92
CA PHE A 161 -13.76 3.65 15.61
C PHE A 161 -13.43 4.80 14.64
N ILE A 162 -12.89 4.49 13.45
CA ILE A 162 -12.69 5.50 12.40
C ILE A 162 -14.02 6.04 11.87
N GLU A 163 -15.00 5.18 11.60
CA GLU A 163 -16.29 5.59 11.06
C GLU A 163 -17.07 6.49 12.02
N THR A 164 -16.93 6.27 13.32
CA THR A 164 -17.57 7.09 14.38
C THR A 164 -16.86 8.43 14.56
N ASN A 165 -15.53 8.47 14.46
CA ASN A 165 -14.70 9.67 14.69
C ASN A 165 -14.03 10.17 13.42
N TRP A 166 -14.71 10.02 12.27
CA TRP A 166 -14.11 10.27 10.96
C TRP A 166 -13.50 11.67 10.77
N PRO A 167 -14.02 12.78 11.35
CA PRO A 167 -13.44 14.10 11.12
C PRO A 167 -12.01 14.21 11.67
N TYR A 168 -11.75 13.59 12.83
CA TYR A 168 -10.41 13.53 13.42
C TYR A 168 -9.45 12.78 12.49
N PHE A 169 -9.86 11.62 11.96
CA PHE A 169 -9.01 10.81 11.09
C PHE A 169 -8.81 11.42 9.71
N VAL A 170 -9.78 12.19 9.19
CA VAL A 170 -9.56 13.01 7.99
C VAL A 170 -8.47 14.04 8.28
N GLY A 171 -8.58 14.79 9.38
CA GLY A 171 -7.59 15.80 9.75
C GLY A 171 -6.19 15.23 9.99
N PHE A 172 -6.10 14.09 10.68
CA PHE A 172 -4.82 13.41 10.94
C PHE A 172 -4.14 12.93 9.65
N GLY A 173 -4.89 12.30 8.75
CA GLY A 173 -4.34 11.70 7.53
C GLY A 173 -4.10 12.69 6.39
N LEU A 174 -4.70 13.89 6.46
CA LEU A 174 -4.67 14.89 5.40
C LEU A 174 -3.25 15.33 4.99
N PRO A 175 -2.33 15.68 5.91
CA PRO A 175 -1.02 16.16 5.49
C PRO A 175 -0.23 15.06 4.76
N LEU A 176 -0.32 13.81 5.23
CA LEU A 176 0.31 12.67 4.55
C LEU A 176 -0.31 12.45 3.16
N ALA A 177 -1.64 12.51 3.03
CA ALA A 177 -2.34 12.32 1.76
C ALA A 177 -2.02 13.42 0.74
N LEU A 178 -1.90 14.68 1.16
CA LEU A 178 -1.56 15.78 0.26
C LEU A 178 -0.12 15.66 -0.26
N LEU A 179 0.81 15.31 0.62
CA LEU A 179 2.22 15.16 0.26
C LEU A 179 2.45 13.96 -0.67
N THR A 180 1.73 12.86 -0.47
CA THR A 180 1.84 11.69 -1.35
C THR A 180 1.12 11.88 -2.69
N ASN A 181 0.01 12.62 -2.74
CA ASN A 181 -0.69 12.94 -3.99
C ASN A 181 -0.02 14.08 -4.79
N GLY A 182 0.87 14.86 -4.19
CA GLY A 182 1.53 15.99 -4.86
C GLY A 182 2.50 15.60 -5.98
N SER A 183 2.93 14.34 -6.06
CA SER A 183 3.85 13.86 -7.09
C SER A 183 3.15 12.94 -8.10
N ASN A 184 3.36 13.19 -9.39
CA ASN A 184 2.86 12.33 -10.48
C ASN A 184 3.58 10.97 -10.58
N SER A 185 4.72 10.81 -9.89
CA SER A 185 5.50 9.56 -9.89
C SER A 185 5.15 8.71 -8.68
N LEU A 186 4.65 7.49 -8.92
CA LEU A 186 4.33 6.52 -7.87
C LEU A 186 5.55 6.16 -7.00
N VAL A 187 6.75 6.15 -7.61
CA VAL A 187 8.00 5.88 -6.87
C VAL A 187 8.29 7.02 -5.90
N VAL A 188 8.17 8.27 -6.36
CA VAL A 188 8.40 9.47 -5.52
C VAL A 188 7.36 9.54 -4.40
N SER A 189 6.09 9.33 -4.73
CA SER A 189 4.99 9.26 -3.76
C SER A 189 5.26 8.18 -2.70
N GLY A 190 5.71 6.99 -3.13
CA GLY A 190 6.10 5.90 -2.23
C GLY A 190 7.29 6.24 -1.33
N CYS A 191 8.29 6.96 -1.82
CA CYS A 191 9.41 7.45 -1.01
C CYS A 191 8.97 8.49 0.02
N ILE A 192 8.15 9.47 -0.38
CA ILE A 192 7.57 10.47 0.52
C ILE A 192 6.78 9.78 1.63
N PHE A 193 5.91 8.84 1.24
CA PHE A 193 5.17 8.03 2.20
C PHE A 193 6.13 7.31 3.16
N ALA A 194 7.14 6.60 2.66
CA ALA A 194 8.04 5.81 3.48
C ALA A 194 8.85 6.63 4.50
N ILE A 195 9.20 7.87 4.17
CA ILE A 195 9.92 8.80 5.05
C ILE A 195 8.99 9.38 6.13
N LEU A 196 7.79 9.79 5.75
CA LEU A 196 6.85 10.44 6.66
C LEU A 196 6.10 9.45 7.55
N PHE A 197 5.82 8.26 7.03
CA PHE A 197 4.97 7.29 7.70
C PHE A 197 5.42 6.91 9.13
N PRO A 198 6.72 6.69 9.42
CA PRO A 198 7.22 6.55 10.79
C PRO A 198 6.83 7.68 11.75
N LEU A 199 6.91 8.93 11.28
CA LEU A 199 6.57 10.09 12.10
C LEU A 199 5.08 10.06 12.45
N PHE A 200 4.22 9.74 11.48
CA PHE A 200 2.79 9.60 11.71
C PHE A 200 2.47 8.40 12.62
N ILE A 201 3.21 7.29 12.57
CA ILE A 201 3.04 6.19 13.54
C ILE A 201 3.33 6.65 14.97
N VAL A 202 4.40 7.42 15.18
CA VAL A 202 4.71 7.98 16.51
C VAL A 202 3.61 8.96 16.95
N SER A 203 3.16 9.84 16.07
CA SER A 203 2.05 10.75 16.35
C SER A 203 0.73 10.02 16.65
N ALA A 204 0.43 8.93 15.94
CA ALA A 204 -0.74 8.09 16.21
C ALA A 204 -0.64 7.40 17.57
N ASN A 205 0.58 6.99 17.96
CA ASN A 205 0.84 6.45 19.29
C ASN A 205 0.65 7.49 20.38
N GLU A 206 0.93 8.78 20.17
CA GLU A 206 0.71 9.85 21.15
C GLU A 206 -0.70 10.48 21.09
N ALA A 207 -1.43 10.26 20.00
CA ALA A 207 -2.77 10.79 19.84
C ALA A 207 -3.75 10.26 20.91
N GLN A 208 -4.63 11.13 21.37
CA GLN A 208 -5.88 10.77 22.05
C GLN A 208 -7.02 11.33 21.24
N PRO A 209 -7.57 10.55 20.27
CA PRO A 209 -8.75 10.98 19.56
C PRO A 209 -9.87 11.17 20.59
N ILE A 210 -10.31 12.42 20.78
CA ILE A 210 -11.47 12.72 21.60
C ILE A 210 -12.66 12.10 20.87
N GLU A 211 -13.46 11.31 21.58
CA GLU A 211 -14.66 10.70 21.00
C GLU A 211 -15.65 11.81 20.63
N THR A 212 -15.62 12.19 19.37
CA THR A 212 -16.65 13.01 18.75
C THR A 212 -17.86 12.12 18.53
N GLN A 213 -19.00 12.45 19.13
CA GLN A 213 -20.30 11.87 18.80
C GLN A 213 -20.80 12.35 17.42
N SER A 214 -19.91 12.34 16.42
CA SER A 214 -20.27 12.62 15.03
C SER A 214 -21.18 11.52 14.48
N VAL A 215 -22.02 11.89 13.50
CA VAL A 215 -22.84 10.92 12.79
C VAL A 215 -21.91 9.88 12.13
N PRO A 216 -22.05 8.58 12.47
CA PRO A 216 -21.16 7.56 11.97
C PRO A 216 -21.36 7.35 10.46
N VAL A 217 -20.26 7.27 9.72
CA VAL A 217 -20.27 7.09 8.25
C VAL A 217 -19.76 5.71 7.89
N ARG A 218 -20.56 4.90 7.17
CA ARG A 218 -20.22 3.51 6.82
C ARG A 218 -19.33 3.39 5.58
N ILE A 219 -18.22 4.12 5.57
CA ILE A 219 -17.34 4.28 4.40
C ILE A 219 -16.59 2.97 4.07
N PHE A 220 -16.28 2.13 5.05
CA PHE A 220 -15.57 0.86 4.82
C PHE A 220 -16.50 -0.30 4.45
N SER A 221 -17.83 -0.12 4.53
CA SER A 221 -18.82 -1.19 4.32
C SER A 221 -18.69 -1.90 2.97
N VAL A 222 -18.41 -1.16 1.89
CA VAL A 222 -18.20 -1.72 0.55
C VAL A 222 -16.96 -2.60 0.52
N SER A 223 -15.86 -2.13 1.12
CA SER A 223 -14.60 -2.87 1.21
C SER A 223 -14.74 -4.13 2.08
N VAL A 224 -15.46 -4.04 3.21
CA VAL A 224 -15.80 -5.18 4.08
C VAL A 224 -16.64 -6.21 3.32
N TRP A 225 -17.63 -5.78 2.55
CA TRP A 225 -18.45 -6.66 1.73
C TRP A 225 -17.62 -7.40 0.68
N LEU A 226 -16.72 -6.70 -0.01
CA LEU A 226 -15.80 -7.30 -0.99
C LEU A 226 -14.88 -8.34 -0.33
N THR A 227 -14.25 -7.99 0.79
CA THR A 227 -13.40 -8.91 1.56
C THR A 227 -14.16 -10.18 1.95
N ASN A 228 -15.36 -10.03 2.52
CA ASN A 228 -16.20 -11.16 2.91
C ASN A 228 -16.58 -12.04 1.71
N LYS A 229 -16.87 -11.44 0.55
CA LYS A 229 -17.20 -12.18 -0.68
C LYS A 229 -16.01 -12.99 -1.19
N VAL A 230 -14.80 -12.41 -1.18
CA VAL A 230 -13.57 -13.10 -1.60
C VAL A 230 -13.25 -14.27 -0.68
N LEU A 231 -13.28 -14.05 0.64
CA LEU A 231 -12.97 -15.10 1.61
C LEU A 231 -13.97 -16.25 1.59
N ARG A 232 -15.28 -15.97 1.48
CA ARG A 232 -16.31 -17.00 1.33
C ARG A 232 -16.08 -17.84 0.07
N ARG A 233 -15.76 -17.20 -1.06
CA ARG A 233 -15.49 -17.89 -2.32
C ARG A 233 -14.26 -18.80 -2.24
N SER A 234 -13.18 -18.34 -1.60
CA SER A 234 -11.98 -19.14 -1.38
C SER A 234 -12.28 -20.37 -0.53
N TRP A 235 -13.02 -20.19 0.58
CA TRP A 235 -13.41 -21.29 1.46
C TRP A 235 -14.26 -22.36 0.77
N THR A 236 -15.25 -21.95 -0.05
CA THR A 236 -16.08 -22.91 -0.80
C THR A 236 -15.27 -23.73 -1.81
N ARG A 237 -14.27 -23.12 -2.47
CA ARG A 237 -13.40 -23.82 -3.43
C ARG A 237 -12.54 -24.88 -2.75
N THR A 238 -11.94 -24.58 -1.61
CA THR A 238 -11.10 -25.53 -0.86
C THR A 238 -11.92 -26.73 -0.37
N ASN A 239 -13.13 -26.51 0.14
CA ASN A 239 -14.01 -27.59 0.61
C ASN A 239 -14.54 -28.49 -0.52
N LEU A 240 -14.71 -27.96 -1.74
CA LEU A 240 -15.08 -28.78 -2.90
C LEU A 240 -13.92 -29.67 -3.35
N GLN A 241 -12.68 -29.20 -3.26
CA GLN A 241 -11.49 -29.99 -3.59
C GLN A 241 -11.18 -31.07 -2.56
N SER A 242 -11.52 -30.87 -1.28
CA SER A 242 -11.34 -31.89 -0.23
C SER A 242 -12.39 -32.99 -0.25
N LYS A 243 -13.57 -32.78 -0.88
CA LYS A 243 -14.62 -33.79 -1.03
C LYS A 243 -14.46 -34.67 -2.29
N ASN A 244 -13.63 -34.26 -3.24
CA ASN A 244 -13.34 -34.99 -4.48
C ASN A 244 -12.00 -35.77 -4.41
N LYS A 245 -11.44 -35.94 -3.21
CA LYS A 245 -10.32 -36.83 -2.89
C LYS A 245 -10.83 -37.88 -1.90
#